data_AF-A0A699S6F5-F1
#
_entry.id   AF-A0A699S6F5-F1
#
_cell.length_a   1.000
_cell.length_b   1.000
_cell.length_c   1.000
_cell.angle_alpha   90.00
_cell.angle_beta   90.00
_cell.angle_gamma   90.00
#
_symmetry.space_group_name_H-M   'P 1'
#
loop_
_entity.id
_entity.type
_entity.pdbx_description
1 polymer ?
#
loop_
_entity_poly.entity_id
_entity_poly.type
_entity_poly.pdbx_seq_one_letter_code
_entity_poly.pdbx_strand_id
1 'polypeptide(L)'
;MLKGLDNQLERKEDGGLYLVEQIWVPVYGNLRTLIMNEAYATRYSIHPGTNKIYYDLRGLYWWPRMKKDIAMYVAVREDYKTEKLARLYINEIIARHDVPVSIISDLDSYFTSRF
;
A
#
# COMPACT_ATOMS: atom_id res chain seq x y z
N MET A 1 -14.23 -17.54 -12.94
CA MET A 1 -14.16 -16.74 -14.19
C MET A 1 -15.38 -15.83 -14.22
N LEU A 2 -15.21 -14.56 -14.55
CA LEU A 2 -16.27 -13.54 -14.53
C LEU A 2 -17.12 -13.68 -15.78
N LYS A 3 -18.13 -14.55 -15.72
CA LYS A 3 -19.10 -14.72 -16.81
C LYS A 3 -19.73 -13.37 -17.15
N GLY A 4 -19.33 -12.78 -18.28
CA GLY A 4 -19.91 -11.54 -18.83
C GLY A 4 -18.94 -10.41 -19.16
N LEU A 5 -17.68 -10.46 -18.68
CA LEU A 5 -16.68 -9.44 -19.03
C LEU A 5 -15.79 -9.83 -20.21
N ASP A 6 -15.78 -11.11 -20.57
CA ASP A 6 -14.88 -11.68 -21.58
C ASP A 6 -15.10 -11.05 -22.97
N ASN A 7 -16.33 -10.62 -23.27
CA ASN A 7 -16.70 -9.97 -24.54
C ASN A 7 -16.27 -8.49 -24.62
N GLN A 8 -15.73 -7.91 -23.55
CA GLN A 8 -15.26 -6.50 -23.52
C GLN A 8 -13.73 -6.41 -23.43
N LEU A 9 -13.04 -7.55 -23.33
CA LEU A 9 -11.59 -7.60 -23.26
C LEU A 9 -11.00 -7.74 -24.66
N GLU A 10 -10.24 -6.75 -25.08
CA GLU A 10 -9.55 -6.75 -26.37
C GLU A 10 -8.09 -7.17 -26.17
N ARG A 11 -7.61 -8.09 -27.00
CA ARG A 11 -6.19 -8.45 -27.02
C ARG A 11 -5.47 -7.55 -28.01
N LYS A 12 -4.42 -6.86 -27.54
CA LYS A 12 -3.58 -5.99 -28.40
C LYS A 12 -2.32 -6.70 -28.88
N GLU A 13 -1.59 -6.07 -29.79
CA GLU A 13 -0.36 -6.58 -30.44
C GLU A 13 0.78 -6.85 -29.43
N ASP A 14 0.79 -6.14 -28.31
CA ASP A 14 1.72 -6.34 -27.19
C ASP A 14 1.44 -7.64 -26.39
N GLY A 15 0.40 -8.37 -26.76
CA GLY A 15 -0.03 -9.61 -26.10
C GLY A 15 -0.87 -9.39 -24.84
N GLY A 16 -1.08 -8.14 -24.42
CA GLY A 16 -1.88 -7.75 -23.27
C GLY A 16 -3.38 -7.78 -23.54
N LEU A 17 -4.17 -7.90 -22.46
CA LEU A 17 -5.63 -7.77 -22.49
C LEU A 17 -6.02 -6.38 -21.99
N TYR A 18 -6.92 -5.72 -22.71
CA TYR A 18 -7.33 -4.35 -22.45
C TYR A 18 -8.85 -4.23 -22.30
N LEU A 19 -9.28 -3.33 -21.43
CA LEU A 19 -10.67 -2.90 -21.28
C LEU A 19 -10.73 -1.39 -21.49
N VAL A 20 -11.30 -0.92 -22.61
CA VAL A 20 -11.50 0.52 -22.90
C VAL A 20 -10.21 1.33 -22.67
N GLU A 21 -9.08 0.81 -23.17
CA GLU A 21 -7.70 1.36 -23.02
C GLU A 21 -6.95 1.05 -21.70
N GLN A 22 -7.60 0.49 -20.69
CA GLN A 22 -6.92 0.07 -19.46
C GLN A 22 -6.39 -1.35 -19.58
N ILE A 23 -5.16 -1.60 -19.11
CA ILE A 23 -4.60 -2.94 -19.03
C ILE A 23 -5.38 -3.75 -17.98
N TRP A 24 -5.98 -4.85 -18.41
CA TRP A 24 -6.61 -5.79 -17.52
C TRP A 24 -5.56 -6.60 -16.77
N VAL A 25 -5.64 -6.58 -15.44
CA VAL A 25 -4.68 -7.29 -14.58
C VAL A 25 -5.26 -8.63 -14.10
N PRO A 26 -4.68 -9.77 -14.50
CA PRO A 26 -5.13 -11.07 -14.04
C PRO A 26 -4.95 -11.25 -12.53
N VAL A 27 -5.69 -12.22 -11.97
CA VAL A 27 -5.52 -12.62 -10.56
C VAL A 27 -4.23 -13.43 -10.37
N TYR A 28 -3.79 -14.18 -11.40
CA TYR A 28 -2.63 -15.06 -11.31
C TYR A 28 -1.30 -14.29 -11.37
N GLY A 29 -0.24 -14.89 -10.81
CA GLY A 29 1.13 -14.36 -10.94
C GLY A 29 1.44 -13.16 -10.05
N ASN A 30 0.63 -12.87 -9.02
CA ASN A 30 0.86 -11.78 -8.07
C ASN A 30 0.99 -10.37 -8.69
N LEU A 31 0.59 -10.20 -9.95
CA LEU A 31 0.76 -8.95 -10.71
C LEU A 31 0.10 -7.76 -10.01
N ARG A 32 -1.10 -7.95 -9.47
CA ARG A 32 -1.82 -6.91 -8.71
C ARG A 32 -1.01 -6.41 -7.52
N THR A 33 -0.39 -7.32 -6.77
CA THR A 33 0.46 -6.96 -5.62
C THR A 33 1.72 -6.25 -6.05
N LEU A 34 2.34 -6.68 -7.16
CA LEU A 34 3.54 -6.02 -7.70
C LEU A 34 3.23 -4.57 -8.09
N ILE A 35 2.14 -4.36 -8.83
CA ILE A 35 1.65 -3.03 -9.24
C ILE A 35 1.33 -2.17 -8.00
N MET A 36 0.64 -2.72 -7.00
CA MET A 36 0.35 -2.00 -5.76
C MET A 36 1.61 -1.66 -4.95
N ASN A 37 2.63 -2.54 -4.93
CA ASN A 37 3.92 -2.27 -4.28
C ASN A 37 4.65 -1.10 -4.94
N GLU A 38 4.70 -1.09 -6.27
CA GLU A 38 5.36 -0.04 -7.04
C GLU A 38 4.68 1.32 -6.82
N ALA A 39 3.34 1.37 -6.90
CA ALA A 39 2.58 2.60 -6.62
C ALA A 39 2.64 3.05 -5.15
N TYR A 40 2.89 2.12 -4.21
CA TYR A 40 3.11 2.45 -2.80
C TYR A 40 4.52 3.01 -2.56
N ALA A 41 5.52 2.52 -3.29
CA ALA A 41 6.94 2.86 -3.10
C ALA A 41 7.39 4.16 -3.80
N THR A 42 6.50 4.85 -4.51
CA THR A 42 6.82 6.09 -5.23
C THR A 42 7.44 7.12 -4.27
N ARG A 43 8.54 7.77 -4.69
CA ARG A 43 9.46 8.64 -3.92
C ARG A 43 8.85 9.78 -3.06
N TYR A 44 7.53 10.00 -3.13
CA TYR A 44 6.80 11.09 -2.47
C TYR A 44 5.69 10.62 -1.53
N SER A 45 5.74 9.36 -1.09
CA SER A 45 4.66 8.76 -0.30
C SER A 45 5.16 8.40 1.10
N ILE A 46 5.13 9.37 2.01
CA ILE A 46 5.36 9.10 3.45
C ILE A 46 4.21 8.25 3.99
N HIS A 47 2.98 8.45 3.50
CA HIS A 47 1.86 7.50 3.63
C HIS A 47 0.92 7.69 2.43
N PRO A 48 1.00 6.86 1.38
CA PRO A 48 0.03 6.94 0.30
C PRO A 48 -1.29 6.35 0.79
N GLY A 49 -2.26 7.21 1.08
CA GLY A 49 -3.60 6.75 1.42
C GLY A 49 -4.23 5.98 0.25
N THR A 50 -5.16 5.07 0.56
CA THR A 50 -5.92 4.24 -0.39
C THR A 50 -6.39 4.99 -1.64
N ASN A 51 -6.87 6.23 -1.45
CA ASN A 51 -7.35 7.06 -2.56
C ASN A 51 -6.23 7.41 -3.55
N LYS A 52 -5.04 7.76 -3.07
CA LYS A 52 -3.89 8.12 -3.92
C LYS A 52 -3.52 6.96 -4.85
N ILE A 53 -3.33 5.78 -4.28
CA ILE A 53 -2.97 4.56 -5.03
C ILE A 53 -4.03 4.22 -6.08
N TYR A 54 -5.31 4.39 -5.75
CA TYR A 54 -6.37 4.18 -6.73
C TYR A 54 -6.29 5.16 -7.91
N TYR A 55 -6.09 6.46 -7.66
CA TYR A 55 -5.99 7.45 -8.74
C TYR A 55 -4.72 7.29 -9.59
N ASP A 56 -3.61 6.89 -8.99
CA ASP A 56 -2.36 6.62 -9.70
C ASP A 56 -2.51 5.42 -10.65
N LEU A 57 -3.21 4.37 -10.21
CA LEU A 57 -3.32 3.13 -10.97
C LEU A 57 -4.48 3.11 -11.98
N ARG A 58 -5.60 3.78 -11.69
CA ARG A 58 -6.81 3.74 -12.54
C ARG A 58 -6.62 4.30 -13.95
N GLY A 59 -5.55 5.05 -14.21
CA GLY A 59 -5.25 5.58 -15.55
C GLY A 59 -4.76 4.50 -16.51
N LEU A 60 -4.06 3.49 -15.98
CA LEU A 60 -3.35 2.49 -16.79
C LEU A 60 -3.87 1.08 -16.55
N TYR A 61 -4.35 0.77 -15.35
CA TYR A 61 -4.69 -0.58 -14.93
C TYR A 61 -6.14 -0.69 -14.46
N TRP A 62 -6.73 -1.85 -14.69
CA TRP A 62 -8.04 -2.20 -14.18
C TRP A 62 -8.16 -3.66 -13.78
N TRP A 63 -8.87 -3.91 -12.69
CA TRP A 63 -9.34 -5.25 -12.34
C TRP A 63 -10.59 -5.20 -11.45
N PRO A 64 -11.38 -6.29 -11.39
CA PRO A 64 -12.54 -6.38 -10.52
C PRO A 64 -12.17 -6.18 -9.05
N ARG A 65 -12.94 -5.33 -8.35
CA ARG A 65 -12.75 -5.00 -6.93
C ARG A 65 -11.44 -4.26 -6.60
N MET A 66 -10.81 -3.61 -7.58
CA MET A 66 -9.56 -2.84 -7.41
C MET A 66 -9.53 -1.94 -6.16
N LYS A 67 -10.58 -1.13 -5.91
CA LYS A 67 -10.67 -0.29 -4.71
C LYS A 67 -10.59 -1.08 -3.39
N LYS A 68 -11.25 -2.24 -3.34
CA LYS A 68 -11.26 -3.10 -2.14
C LYS A 68 -9.90 -3.75 -1.93
N ASP A 69 -9.27 -4.21 -3.01
CA ASP A 69 -7.95 -4.83 -2.95
C ASP A 69 -6.89 -3.81 -2.49
N ILE A 70 -6.95 -2.57 -3.00
CA ILE A 70 -6.06 -1.48 -2.56
C ILE A 70 -6.29 -1.14 -1.09
N ALA A 71 -7.55 -1.02 -0.64
CA ALA A 71 -7.85 -0.74 0.76
C ALA A 71 -7.30 -1.83 1.70
N MET A 72 -7.45 -3.11 1.31
CA MET A 72 -6.90 -4.23 2.06
C MET A 72 -5.37 -4.22 2.07
N TYR A 73 -4.74 -3.91 0.94
CA TYR A 73 -3.29 -3.79 0.83
C TYR A 73 -2.73 -2.68 1.72
N VAL A 74 -3.34 -1.49 1.70
CA VAL A 74 -2.94 -0.35 2.55
C VAL A 74 -3.16 -0.68 4.02
N ALA A 75 -4.31 -1.26 4.39
CA ALA A 75 -4.57 -1.67 5.77
C ALA A 75 -3.50 -2.66 6.28
N VAL A 76 -3.11 -3.66 5.48
CA VAL A 76 -2.03 -4.59 5.86
C VAL A 76 -0.67 -3.91 5.97
N ARG A 77 -0.38 -2.88 5.15
CA ARG A 77 0.86 -2.09 5.22
C ARG A 77 0.89 -1.15 6.42
N GLU A 78 -0.24 -0.54 6.76
CA GLU A 78 -0.40 0.34 7.93
C GLU A 78 -0.49 -0.47 9.23
N ASP A 79 -1.02 -1.71 9.17
CA ASP A 79 -0.99 -2.69 10.25
C ASP A 79 0.42 -3.24 10.54
N TYR A 80 1.45 -2.86 9.77
CA TYR A 80 2.80 -2.73 10.34
C TYR A 80 2.77 -1.56 11.33
N LYS A 81 2.02 -1.74 12.42
CA LYS A 81 1.62 -0.71 13.37
C LYS A 81 2.83 0.10 13.81
N THR A 82 2.58 1.35 14.17
CA THR A 82 3.47 2.22 14.94
C THR A 82 4.18 1.46 16.05
N GLU A 83 3.54 0.46 16.67
CA GLU A 83 4.14 -0.43 17.66
C GLU A 83 5.29 -1.31 17.12
N LYS A 84 5.17 -1.87 15.91
CA LYS A 84 6.24 -2.65 15.27
C LYS A 84 7.39 -1.75 14.81
N LEU A 85 7.08 -0.55 14.30
CA LEU A 85 8.08 0.46 13.95
C LEU A 85 8.77 1.05 15.19
N ALA A 86 8.01 1.36 16.25
CA ALA A 86 8.53 1.79 17.54
C ALA A 86 9.39 0.69 18.16
N ARG A 87 8.96 -0.57 18.09
CA ARG A 87 9.78 -1.70 18.56
C ARG A 87 11.05 -1.87 17.75
N LEU A 88 10.99 -1.73 16.42
CA LEU A 88 12.19 -1.74 15.57
C LEU A 88 13.13 -0.58 15.93
N TYR A 89 12.60 0.63 16.07
CA TYR A 89 13.34 1.85 16.43
C TYR A 89 14.00 1.73 17.81
N ILE A 90 13.25 1.28 18.82
CA ILE A 90 13.73 1.00 20.18
C ILE A 90 14.84 -0.05 20.14
N ASN A 91 14.65 -1.16 19.41
CA ASN A 91 15.66 -2.20 19.30
C ASN A 91 16.93 -1.69 18.60
N GLU A 92 16.79 -0.91 17.53
CA GLU A 92 17.90 -0.36 16.76
C GLU A 92 18.70 0.67 17.57
N ILE A 93 18.02 1.53 18.35
CA ILE A 93 18.67 2.55 19.17
C ILE A 93 19.32 1.96 20.41
N ILE A 94 18.61 1.09 21.13
CA ILE A 94 19.15 0.46 22.33
C ILE A 94 20.34 -0.43 21.95
N ALA A 95 20.23 -1.24 20.89
CA ALA A 95 21.32 -2.13 20.49
C ALA A 95 22.56 -1.41 19.96
N ARG A 96 22.42 -0.17 19.46
CA ARG A 96 23.55 0.61 18.90
C ARG A 96 24.14 1.62 19.88
N HIS A 97 23.37 2.10 20.85
CA HIS A 97 23.74 3.27 21.66
C HIS A 97 23.58 3.07 23.17
N ASP A 98 23.17 1.90 23.66
CA ASP A 98 22.96 1.59 25.09
C ASP A 98 22.13 2.66 25.84
N VAL A 99 21.26 3.39 25.12
CA VAL A 99 20.43 4.45 25.70
C VAL A 99 19.25 3.80 26.44
N PRO A 100 19.07 4.03 27.75
CA PRO A 100 17.99 3.42 28.51
C PRO A 100 16.61 3.93 28.08
N VAL A 101 15.64 3.01 27.97
CA VAL A 101 14.23 3.25 27.57
C VAL A 101 13.58 4.40 28.37
N SER A 102 14.00 4.60 29.62
CA SER A 102 13.45 5.60 30.54
C SER A 102 13.51 7.03 29.99
N ILE A 103 14.51 7.37 29.16
CA ILE A 103 14.65 8.72 28.59
C ILE A 103 13.55 8.99 27.55
N ILE A 104 13.08 7.95 26.84
CA ILE A 104 12.04 8.08 25.81
C ILE A 104 10.66 8.25 26.45
N SER A 105 10.41 7.62 27.59
CA SER A 105 9.13 7.70 28.32
C SER A 105 8.89 9.07 29.00
N ASP A 106 9.94 9.82 29.33
CA ASP A 106 9.80 11.12 30.03
C ASP A 106 9.35 12.29 29.12
N LEU A 107 9.34 12.10 27.79
CA LEU A 107 8.92 13.11 26.82
C LEU A 107 7.41 13.11 26.51
N ASP A 108 6.64 12.16 27.05
CA ASP A 108 5.22 11.95 26.71
C ASP A 108 4.24 12.82 27.52
N SER A 109 4.73 13.76 28.33
CA SER A 109 3.91 14.59 29.22
C SER A 109 3.38 15.90 28.62
N TYR A 110 3.82 16.30 27.41
CA TYR A 110 3.41 17.58 26.80
C TYR A 110 2.15 17.49 25.91
N PHE A 111 1.55 16.30 25.75
CA PHE A 111 0.35 16.08 24.92
C PHE A 111 -0.95 15.85 25.70
N THR A 112 -1.01 16.19 26.99
CA THR A 112 -2.30 16.36 27.68
C THR A 112 -2.74 17.82 27.63
N SER A 113 -3.29 18.23 26.48
CA SER A 113 -4.12 19.42 26.38
C SER A 113 -5.34 19.26 27.31
N ARG A 114 -5.42 20.07 28.36
CA ARG A 114 -6.67 20.31 29.08
C ARG A 114 -7.33 21.53 28.45
N PHE A 115 -8.63 21.37 28.19
CA PHE A 115 -9.61 22.29 27.62
C PHE A 115 -9.42 23.78 27.93
#